data_AF-A0A960PM97-F1
#
_entry.id   AF-A0A960PM97-F1
#
_cell.length_a   1.000
_cell.length_b   1.000
_cell.length_c   1.000
_cell.angle_alpha   90.00
_cell.angle_beta   90.00
_cell.angle_gamma   90.00
#
_symmetry.space_group_name_H-M   'P 1'
#
loop_
_entity.id
_entity.type
_entity.pdbx_description
1 polymer ?
#
loop_
_entity_poly.entity_id
_entity_poly.type
_entity_poly.pdbx_seq_one_letter_code
_entity_poly.pdbx_strand_id
1 'polypeptide(L)'
;MVEERIEGSRLYNEDLAPVPAARRTWGMWNFAALWVGMAVCIPTYTMASGLISQGMSWRGALITIALGNLVVLLPMVANAHAGTRYGIPFPVLLRASFGTVGAHIPAVLRALVACGWFG
;
A
#
# COMPACT_ATOMS: atom_id res chain seq x y z
N MET A 1 -5.22 -16.42 24.30
CA MET A 1 -6.56 -15.94 24.71
C MET A 1 -7.24 -15.05 23.65
N VAL A 2 -6.51 -14.27 22.82
CA VAL A 2 -7.11 -13.55 21.67
C VAL A 2 -7.13 -14.43 20.41
N GLU A 3 -6.02 -15.06 20.01
CA GLU A 3 -5.93 -16.01 18.88
C GLU A 3 -7.03 -17.10 18.88
N GLU A 4 -7.24 -17.75 20.02
CA GLU A 4 -8.21 -18.83 20.21
C GLU A 4 -9.67 -18.39 19.96
N ARG A 5 -9.96 -17.08 20.08
CA ARG A 5 -11.30 -16.50 19.87
C ARG A 5 -11.57 -16.14 18.41
N ILE A 6 -10.53 -16.05 17.58
CA ILE A 6 -10.63 -15.65 16.16
C ILE A 6 -10.72 -16.88 15.26
N GLU A 7 -10.05 -17.99 15.60
CA GLU A 7 -10.03 -19.23 14.80
C GLU A 7 -11.43 -19.84 14.56
N GLY A 8 -12.37 -19.64 15.49
CA GLY A 8 -13.77 -20.09 15.34
C GLY A 8 -14.68 -19.14 14.54
N SER A 9 -14.16 -18.03 14.03
CA SER A 9 -14.96 -17.03 13.30
C SER A 9 -15.10 -17.39 11.82
N ARG A 10 -16.32 -17.23 11.28
CA ARG A 10 -16.59 -17.32 9.82
C ARG A 10 -15.75 -16.39 8.95
N LEU A 11 -15.06 -15.41 9.54
CA LEU A 11 -14.25 -14.40 8.86
C LEU A 11 -12.73 -14.61 9.05
N TYR A 12 -12.35 -15.70 9.70
CA TYR A 12 -10.95 -16.09 9.89
C TYR A 12 -10.44 -16.86 8.66
N ASN A 13 -9.26 -16.47 8.21
CA ASN A 13 -8.47 -17.18 7.22
C ASN A 13 -7.01 -17.06 7.64
N GLU A 14 -6.20 -18.09 7.41
CA GLU A 14 -4.77 -18.06 7.77
C GLU A 14 -4.02 -16.91 7.07
N ASP A 15 -4.38 -16.60 5.82
CA ASP A 15 -3.80 -15.46 5.08
C ASP A 15 -4.25 -14.09 5.61
N LEU A 16 -5.37 -14.06 6.35
CA LEU A 16 -5.93 -12.83 6.93
C LEU A 16 -5.57 -12.68 8.42
N ALA A 17 -4.94 -13.69 9.01
CA ALA A 17 -4.57 -13.68 10.41
C ALA A 17 -3.50 -12.60 10.68
N PRO A 18 -3.54 -11.94 11.84
CA PRO A 18 -2.49 -11.00 12.23
C PRO A 18 -1.13 -11.68 12.27
N VAL A 19 -0.08 -11.03 11.77
CA VAL A 19 1.28 -11.58 11.84
C VAL A 19 1.86 -11.31 13.24
N PRO A 20 2.19 -12.37 14.02
CA PRO A 20 2.78 -12.24 15.35
C PRO A 20 4.13 -11.53 15.27
N ALA A 21 4.50 -10.76 16.30
CA ALA A 21 5.76 -10.01 16.32
C ALA A 21 6.99 -10.90 16.05
N ALA A 22 7.00 -12.14 16.55
CA ALA A 22 8.07 -13.11 16.34
C ALA A 22 8.27 -13.55 14.87
N ARG A 23 7.25 -13.40 14.02
CA ARG A 23 7.32 -13.74 12.58
C ARG A 23 7.57 -12.53 11.69
N ARG A 24 7.79 -11.33 12.25
CA ARG A 24 8.10 -10.11 11.50
C ARG A 24 9.59 -10.03 11.21
N THR A 25 10.03 -10.70 10.14
CA THR A 25 11.45 -10.81 9.75
C THR A 25 11.96 -9.63 8.92
N TRP A 26 11.09 -8.71 8.51
CA TRP A 26 11.45 -7.61 7.63
C TRP A 26 12.03 -6.42 8.42
N GLY A 27 13.31 -6.12 8.15
CA GLY A 27 13.99 -4.93 8.66
C GLY A 27 13.96 -3.75 7.69
N MET A 28 14.57 -2.63 8.08
CA MET A 28 14.64 -1.39 7.29
C MET A 28 15.14 -1.61 5.85
N TRP A 29 16.17 -2.45 5.68
CA TRP A 29 16.76 -2.74 4.37
C TRP A 29 15.81 -3.47 3.42
N ASN A 30 14.99 -4.38 3.93
CA ASN A 30 14.00 -5.10 3.11
C ASN A 30 12.93 -4.12 2.60
N PHE A 31 12.47 -3.22 3.47
CA PHE A 31 11.54 -2.17 3.07
C PHE A 31 12.17 -1.18 2.09
N ALA A 32 13.42 -0.75 2.30
CA ALA A 32 14.12 0.15 1.38
C ALA A 32 14.30 -0.48 -0.01
N ALA A 33 14.71 -1.74 -0.08
CA ALA A 33 14.85 -2.47 -1.34
C ALA A 33 13.51 -2.62 -2.08
N LEU A 34 12.44 -2.95 -1.35
CA LEU A 34 11.08 -3.00 -1.90
C LEU A 34 10.65 -1.63 -2.46
N TRP A 35 10.93 -0.56 -1.73
CA TRP A 35 10.61 0.81 -2.13
C TRP A 35 11.31 1.22 -3.43
N VAL A 36 12.61 0.94 -3.54
CA VAL A 36 13.38 1.22 -4.77
C VAL A 36 12.82 0.40 -5.93
N GLY A 37 12.54 -0.88 -5.72
CA GLY A 37 11.95 -1.75 -6.75
C GLY A 37 10.58 -1.27 -7.24
N MET A 38 9.76 -0.69 -6.37
CA MET A 38 8.46 -0.11 -6.75
C MET A 38 8.58 1.26 -7.44
N ALA A 39 9.56 2.08 -7.04
CA ALA A 39 9.74 3.43 -7.59
C ALA A 39 10.30 3.41 -9.02
N VAL A 40 11.17 2.44 -9.32
CA VAL A 40 11.80 2.27 -10.63
C VAL A 40 10.86 1.49 -11.56
N CYS A 41 9.94 2.21 -12.21
CA CYS A 41 9.01 1.62 -13.17
C CYS A 41 8.75 2.57 -14.37
N ILE A 42 8.23 2.00 -15.47
CA ILE A 42 7.95 2.71 -16.72
C ILE A 42 7.05 3.95 -16.49
N PRO A 43 5.96 3.88 -15.72
CA PRO A 43 5.08 5.04 -15.52
C PRO A 43 5.77 6.23 -14.86
N THR A 44 6.74 6.01 -13.97
CA THR A 44 7.55 7.09 -13.39
C THR A 44 8.34 7.82 -14.47
N TYR A 45 8.95 7.07 -15.41
CA TYR A 45 9.68 7.65 -16.53
C TYR A 45 8.76 8.38 -17.51
N THR A 46 7.59 7.80 -17.81
CA THR A 46 6.57 8.43 -18.68
C THR A 46 6.00 9.70 -18.06
N MET A 47 5.85 9.75 -16.74
CA MET A 47 5.42 10.96 -16.04
C MET A 47 6.47 12.06 -16.15
N ALA A 48 7.74 11.74 -15.91
CA ALA A 48 8.85 12.70 -16.03
C ALA A 48 9.01 13.19 -17.48
N SER A 49 8.99 12.30 -18.47
CA SER A 49 9.10 12.68 -19.88
C SER A 49 7.89 13.47 -20.37
N GLY A 50 6.68 13.11 -19.93
CA GLY A 50 5.44 13.81 -20.27
C GLY A 50 5.42 15.25 -19.74
N LEU A 51 5.87 15.47 -18.51
CA LEU A 51 5.99 16.81 -17.93
C LEU A 51 7.00 17.67 -18.70
N ILE A 52 8.14 17.08 -19.11
CA ILE A 52 9.15 17.79 -19.91
C ILE A 52 8.60 18.09 -21.31
N SER A 53 7.92 17.13 -21.93
CA SER A 53 7.29 17.30 -23.25
C SER A 53 6.22 18.38 -23.27
N GLN A 54 5.58 18.66 -22.13
CA GLN A 54 4.62 19.76 -21.98
C GLN A 54 5.27 21.13 -21.76
N GLY A 55 6.60 21.23 -21.88
CA GLY A 55 7.34 22.49 -21.82
C GLY A 55 7.96 22.81 -20.45
N MET A 56 7.86 21.90 -19.47
CA MET A 56 8.52 22.11 -18.18
C MET A 56 10.02 21.77 -18.26
N SER A 57 10.87 22.60 -17.65
CA SER A 57 12.30 22.28 -17.55
C SER A 57 12.51 20.96 -16.78
N TRP A 58 13.56 20.22 -17.11
CA TRP A 58 13.88 18.96 -16.44
C TRP A 58 14.03 19.13 -14.91
N ARG A 59 14.57 20.27 -14.45
CA ARG A 59 14.67 20.61 -13.03
C ARG A 59 13.29 20.84 -12.40
N GLY A 60 12.42 21.57 -13.09
CA GLY A 60 11.05 21.82 -12.65
C GLY A 60 10.22 20.54 -12.57
N ALA A 61 10.39 19.63 -13.53
CA ALA A 61 9.72 18.34 -13.53
C ALA A 61 10.15 17.47 -12.34
N LEU A 62 11.46 17.39 -12.05
CA LEU A 62 11.96 16.67 -10.89
C LEU A 62 11.42 17.23 -9.57
N ILE A 63 11.42 18.55 -9.40
CA ILE A 63 10.90 19.21 -8.19
C ILE A 63 9.40 18.95 -8.04
N THR A 64 8.62 19.09 -9.12
CA THR A 64 7.17 18.86 -9.10
C THR A 64 6.84 17.42 -8.72
N ILE A 65 7.54 16.44 -9.31
CA ILE A 65 7.37 15.02 -8.96
C ILE A 65 7.76 14.77 -7.50
N ALA A 66 8.86 15.34 -7.02
CA ALA A 66 9.28 15.20 -5.64
C ALA A 66 8.23 15.77 -4.66
N LEU A 67 7.69 16.96 -4.95
CA LEU A 67 6.62 17.58 -4.17
C LEU A 67 5.35 16.73 -4.17
N GLY A 68 4.93 16.22 -5.33
CA GLY A 68 3.79 15.32 -5.43
C GLY A 68 3.96 14.06 -4.57
N ASN A 69 5.14 13.45 -4.60
CA ASN A 69 5.46 12.29 -3.77
C ASN A 69 5.44 12.61 -2.27
N LEU A 70 5.91 13.80 -1.86
CA LEU A 70 5.84 14.24 -0.46
C LEU A 70 4.40 14.40 0.03
N VAL A 71 3.51 14.93 -0.81
CA VAL A 71 2.08 15.04 -0.47
C VAL A 71 1.44 13.66 -0.31
N VAL A 72 1.73 12.72 -1.23
CA VAL A 72 1.21 11.34 -1.17
C VAL A 72 1.81 10.54 -0.01
N LEU A 73 3.03 10.88 0.42
CA LEU A 73 3.70 10.21 1.54
C LEU A 73 2.91 10.32 2.85
N LEU A 74 2.27 11.46 3.10
CA LEU A 74 1.51 11.70 4.34
C LEU A 74 0.37 10.69 4.59
N PRO A 75 -0.64 10.56 3.70
CA PRO A 75 -1.70 9.58 3.88
C PRO A 75 -1.17 8.14 3.81
N MET A 76 -0.10 7.89 3.05
CA MET A 76 0.49 6.57 2.94
C MET A 76 1.11 6.10 4.25
N VAL A 77 1.88 6.96 4.93
CA VAL A 77 2.44 6.67 6.27
C VAL A 77 1.33 6.50 7.31
N ALA A 78 0.30 7.34 7.25
CA ALA A 78 -0.86 7.22 8.15
C ALA A 78 -1.56 5.85 8.00
N ASN A 79 -1.77 5.38 6.77
CA ASN A 79 -2.33 4.05 6.51
C ASN A 79 -1.37 2.91 6.92
N ALA A 80 -0.06 3.08 6.71
CA ALA A 80 0.94 2.08 7.08
C ALA A 80 1.04 1.86 8.60
N HIS A 81 0.69 2.85 9.42
CA HIS A 81 0.73 2.74 10.88
C HIS A 81 -0.16 1.61 11.41
N ALA A 82 -1.39 1.48 10.89
CA ALA A 82 -2.30 0.44 11.34
C ALA A 82 -1.80 -0.98 10.98
N GLY A 83 -1.26 -1.14 9.77
CA GLY A 83 -0.69 -2.41 9.31
C GLY A 83 0.57 -2.81 10.10
N THR A 84 1.46 -1.86 10.39
CA THR A 84 2.72 -2.14 11.12
C THR A 84 2.51 -2.37 12.61
N ARG A 85 1.61 -1.62 13.26
CA ARG A 85 1.31 -1.77 14.69
C ARG A 85 0.57 -3.07 14.97
N TYR A 86 -0.52 -3.34 14.24
CA TYR A 86 -1.40 -4.47 14.52
C TYR A 86 -1.05 -5.73 13.71
N GLY A 87 -0.18 -5.63 12.70
CA GLY A 87 0.17 -6.77 11.84
C GLY A 87 -1.01 -7.30 11.03
N ILE A 88 -2.06 -6.48 10.85
CA ILE A 88 -3.28 -6.86 10.14
C ILE A 88 -3.17 -6.50 8.66
N PRO A 89 -3.72 -7.33 7.76
CA PRO A 89 -3.72 -7.04 6.34
C PRO A 89 -4.78 -5.98 6.00
N PHE A 90 -4.57 -5.28 4.88
CA PHE A 90 -5.43 -4.18 4.43
C PHE A 90 -6.94 -4.50 4.37
N PRO A 91 -7.39 -5.70 3.91
CA PRO A 91 -8.81 -6.06 3.94
C PRO A 91 -9.40 -6.11 5.36
N VAL A 92 -8.61 -6.47 6.37
CA VAL A 92 -9.05 -6.49 7.77
C VAL A 92 -9.17 -5.05 8.30
N LEU A 93 -8.24 -4.16 7.93
CA LEU A 93 -8.35 -2.74 8.25
C LEU A 93 -9.61 -2.10 7.64
N LEU A 94 -9.94 -2.46 6.39
CA LEU A 94 -11.15 -1.96 5.71
C LEU A 94 -12.45 -2.37 6.42
N ARG A 95 -12.48 -3.55 7.07
CA ARG A 95 -13.66 -4.00 7.85
C ARG A 95 -13.96 -3.07 9.02
N ALA A 96 -12.94 -2.40 9.59
CA ALA A 96 -13.15 -1.44 10.67
C ALA A 96 -13.89 -0.19 10.20
N SER A 97 -13.69 0.25 8.95
CA SER A 97 -14.30 1.46 8.39
C SER A 97 -15.62 1.20 7.65
N PHE A 98 -15.72 0.09 6.91
CA PHE A 98 -16.85 -0.20 6.01
C PHE A 98 -17.70 -1.41 6.45
N GLY A 99 -17.36 -2.04 7.58
CA GLY A 99 -17.99 -3.28 8.02
C GLY A 99 -17.55 -4.50 7.20
N THR A 100 -18.06 -5.67 7.58
CA THR A 100 -17.65 -6.96 7.01
C THR A 100 -18.10 -7.17 5.57
N VAL A 101 -19.29 -6.68 5.23
CA VAL A 101 -19.84 -6.76 3.86
C VAL A 101 -19.36 -5.60 3.00
N GLY A 102 -19.35 -4.37 3.55
CA GLY A 102 -18.97 -3.17 2.80
C GLY A 102 -17.49 -3.11 2.40
N ALA A 103 -16.60 -3.81 3.12
CA ALA A 103 -15.19 -3.91 2.77
C ALA A 103 -14.90 -4.57 1.41
N HIS A 104 -15.84 -5.32 0.84
CA HIS A 104 -15.67 -5.92 -0.49
C HIS A 104 -15.59 -4.88 -1.61
N ILE A 105 -16.33 -3.76 -1.49
CA ILE A 105 -16.33 -2.70 -2.52
C ILE A 105 -14.93 -2.10 -2.70
N PRO A 106 -14.27 -1.54 -1.67
CA PRO A 106 -12.92 -1.00 -1.81
C PRO A 106 -11.88 -2.08 -2.15
N ALA A 107 -12.08 -3.33 -1.69
CA ALA A 107 -11.19 -4.44 -2.05
C ALA A 107 -11.25 -4.75 -3.55
N VAL A 108 -12.45 -4.84 -4.15
CA VAL A 108 -12.65 -5.07 -5.58
C VAL A 108 -12.13 -3.89 -6.40
N LEU A 109 -12.44 -2.65 -6.01
CA LEU A 109 -11.92 -1.46 -6.70
C LEU A 109 -10.39 -1.45 -6.73
N ARG A 110 -9.75 -1.78 -5.60
CA ARG A 110 -8.29 -1.92 -5.53
C ARG A 110 -7.77 -3.05 -6.43
N ALA A 111 -8.47 -4.19 -6.48
CA ALA A 111 -8.10 -5.31 -7.34
C ALA A 111 -8.19 -4.95 -8.84
N LEU A 112 -9.24 -4.21 -9.25
CA LEU A 112 -9.39 -3.74 -10.63
C LEU A 112 -8.24 -2.81 -11.05
N VAL A 113 -7.88 -1.86 -10.18
CA VAL A 113 -6.72 -0.98 -10.43
C VAL A 113 -5.45 -1.81 -10.56
N ALA A 114 -5.24 -2.81 -9.68
CA ALA A 114 -4.08 -3.70 -9.77
C ALA A 114 -4.05 -4.48 -11.09
N CYS A 115 -5.18 -5.01 -11.57
CA CYS A 115 -5.27 -5.66 -12.87
C CYS A 115 -4.87 -4.71 -14.01
N GLY A 116 -5.27 -3.43 -13.94
CA GLY A 116 -4.86 -2.41 -14.91
C GLY A 116 -3.35 -2.14 -14.93
N TRP A 117 -2.64 -2.45 -13.85
CA TRP A 117 -1.17 -2.36 -13.78
C TRP A 117 -0.45 -3.60 -14.35
N PHE A 118 -1.14 -4.74 -14.50
CA PHE A 118 -0.58 -5.99 -15.04
C PHE A 118 -0.90 -6.23 -16.53
N GLY A 119 -1.49 -5.24 -17.22
CA GLY A 119 -1.92 -5.32 -18.62
C GLY A 119 -0.89 -4.81 -19.63
#